data_AF-A0AAD4V9N5-F1
#
_entry.id   AF-A0AAD4V9N5-F1
#
_cell.length_a   1.000
_cell.length_b   1.000
_cell.length_c   1.000
_cell.angle_alpha   90.00
_cell.angle_beta   90.00
_cell.angle_gamma   90.00
#
_symmetry.space_group_name_H-M   'P 1'
#
loop_
_entity.id
_entity.type
_entity.pdbx_description
1 polymer ?
#
loop_
_entity_poly.entity_id
_entity_poly.type
_entity_poly.pdbx_seq_one_letter_code
_entity_poly.pdbx_strand_id
1 'polypeptide(L)'
;MDKGADDDIAYSLSQLFILQCLEFARPLMPWFDDLTQCLVHLGNHDFFYVQTGWCDSHLKVQYLSITTFQIVVGEGGGHMIKTIHSTVHSVDIKGSEWFDLVLCFTP
;
A
#
# COMPACT_ATOMS: atom_id res chain seq x y z
N MET A 1 15.28 32.66 33.63
CA MET A 1 15.30 32.33 32.19
C MET A 1 15.96 30.97 32.06
N ASP A 2 15.21 29.92 31.75
CA ASP A 2 15.38 29.15 30.51
C ASP A 2 14.16 28.25 30.30
N LYS A 3 13.86 27.97 29.03
CA LYS A 3 12.55 27.65 28.48
C LYS A 3 12.11 26.20 28.71
N GLY A 4 10.83 26.02 29.01
CA GLY A 4 10.16 24.72 28.97
C GLY A 4 10.24 24.15 27.56
N ALA A 5 10.84 22.96 27.44
CA ALA A 5 10.70 22.13 26.27
C ALA A 5 9.28 21.58 26.28
N ASP A 6 8.45 22.16 25.42
CA ASP A 6 7.13 21.66 25.07
C ASP A 6 7.37 20.39 24.24
N ASP A 7 7.48 19.26 24.94
CA ASP A 7 7.49 17.93 24.34
C ASP A 7 6.06 17.73 23.81
N ASP A 8 5.87 18.04 22.52
CA ASP A 8 4.57 17.95 21.85
C ASP A 8 4.19 16.48 21.71
N ILE A 9 3.67 15.89 22.79
CA ILE A 9 3.18 14.53 22.79
C ILE A 9 1.84 14.52 22.05
N ALA A 10 1.90 14.20 20.77
CA ALA A 10 0.71 13.97 19.95
C ALA A 10 0.01 12.68 20.40
N TYR A 11 -1.08 12.82 21.17
CA TYR A 11 -1.99 11.72 21.46
C TYR A 11 -3.09 11.66 20.40
N SER A 12 -3.14 10.57 19.62
CA SER A 12 -4.30 10.28 18.78
C SER A 12 -5.36 9.53 19.58
N LEU A 13 -6.50 10.17 19.82
CA LEU A 13 -7.72 9.56 20.39
C LEU A 13 -8.59 8.87 19.32
N SER A 14 -7.99 8.36 18.26
CA SER A 14 -8.71 7.53 17.29
C SER A 14 -8.82 6.10 17.83
N GLN A 15 -10.04 5.61 18.02
CA GLN A 15 -10.30 4.19 18.22
C GLN A 15 -9.57 3.41 17.12
N LEU A 16 -8.66 2.50 17.49
CA LEU A 16 -7.95 1.64 16.54
C LEU A 16 -8.99 0.74 15.88
N PHE A 17 -9.37 1.08 14.65
CA PHE A 17 -10.28 0.24 13.87
C PHE A 17 -9.48 -0.90 13.24
N ILE A 18 -9.93 -2.14 13.45
CA ILE A 18 -9.48 -3.28 12.65
C ILE A 18 -10.09 -3.07 11.26
N LEU A 19 -9.30 -2.58 10.32
CA LEU A 19 -9.72 -2.37 8.94
C LEU A 19 -9.98 -3.74 8.31
N GLN A 20 -11.26 -4.11 8.20
CA GLN A 20 -11.65 -5.29 7.45
C GLN A 20 -11.48 -5.01 5.95
N CYS A 21 -10.87 -5.97 5.23
CA CYS A 21 -10.97 -6.16 3.77
C CYS A 21 -10.20 -5.21 2.83
N LEU A 22 -8.89 -5.04 3.01
CA LEU A 22 -8.05 -4.71 1.86
C LEU A 22 -7.81 -5.99 1.05
N GLU A 23 -8.68 -6.23 0.07
CA GLU A 23 -8.58 -7.35 -0.85
C GLU A 23 -7.62 -6.99 -1.98
N PHE A 24 -6.51 -7.73 -2.06
CA PHE A 24 -5.53 -7.57 -3.13
C PHE A 24 -5.78 -8.60 -4.22
N ALA A 25 -5.79 -8.15 -5.47
CA ALA A 25 -5.52 -9.02 -6.58
C ALA A 25 -4.10 -9.60 -6.38
N ARG A 26 -4.01 -10.92 -6.46
CA ARG A 26 -2.75 -11.67 -6.44
C ARG A 26 -2.64 -12.43 -7.77
N PRO A 27 -1.42 -12.65 -8.28
CA PRO A 27 -1.27 -13.48 -9.47
C PRO A 27 -1.71 -14.92 -9.20
N LEU A 28 -2.04 -15.63 -10.27
CA LEU A 28 -2.40 -17.05 -10.23
C LEU A 28 -1.21 -17.96 -9.87
N MET A 29 0.02 -17.48 -10.08
CA MET A 29 1.25 -18.16 -9.71
C MET A 29 1.68 -17.73 -8.31
N PRO A 30 2.47 -18.55 -7.58
CA PRO A 30 2.88 -18.18 -6.24
C PRO A 30 3.72 -16.89 -6.29
N TRP A 31 3.13 -15.86 -5.68
CA TRP A 31 3.74 -14.58 -5.34
C TRP A 31 4.48 -14.81 -4.03
N PHE A 32 5.80 -14.81 -4.10
CA PHE A 32 6.67 -14.92 -2.93
C PHE A 32 7.22 -13.55 -2.61
N ASP A 33 7.23 -13.23 -1.31
CA ASP A 33 7.84 -12.08 -0.66
C ASP A 33 7.65 -10.72 -1.38
N ASP A 34 6.87 -9.84 -0.76
CA ASP A 34 6.77 -8.45 -1.20
C ASP A 34 8.16 -7.79 -1.11
N LEU A 35 8.74 -7.42 -2.25
CA LEU A 35 10.07 -6.83 -2.32
C LEU A 35 10.04 -5.35 -1.98
N THR A 36 9.10 -4.62 -2.57
CA THR A 36 8.88 -3.20 -2.33
C THR A 36 7.39 -2.89 -2.32
N GLN A 37 7.01 -1.89 -1.54
CA GLN A 37 5.64 -1.43 -1.40
C GLN A 37 5.62 0.10 -1.30
N CYS A 38 4.61 0.72 -1.90
CA CYS A 38 4.38 2.15 -1.83
C CYS A 38 2.90 2.45 -1.61
N LEU A 39 2.61 3.31 -0.65
CA LEU A 39 1.27 3.87 -0.43
C LEU A 39 1.28 5.33 -0.90
N VAL A 40 0.44 5.63 -1.89
CA VAL A 40 0.32 6.96 -2.50
C VAL A 40 -1.05 7.53 -2.14
N HIS A 41 -1.08 8.71 -1.53
CA HIS A 41 -2.31 9.46 -1.28
C HIS A 41 -2.72 10.22 -2.55
N LEU A 42 -3.98 10.07 -2.97
CA LEU A 42 -4.51 10.70 -4.19
C LEU A 42 -5.33 11.96 -3.92
N GLY A 43 -5.36 12.41 -2.66
CA GLY A 43 -6.33 13.41 -2.19
C GLY A 43 -7.55 12.76 -1.56
N ASN A 44 -8.29 13.54 -0.76
CA ASN A 44 -9.44 13.06 0.02
C ASN A 44 -9.08 11.83 0.87
N HIS A 45 -9.87 10.76 0.75
CA HIS A 45 -9.66 9.49 1.42
C HIS A 45 -9.26 8.39 0.43
N ASP A 46 -8.66 8.76 -0.71
CA ASP A 46 -8.35 7.86 -1.81
C ASP A 46 -6.85 7.54 -1.83
N PHE A 47 -6.51 6.28 -2.06
CA PHE A 47 -5.14 5.78 -1.99
C PHE A 47 -4.85 4.80 -3.12
N PHE A 48 -3.63 4.83 -3.65
CA PHE A 48 -3.02 3.68 -4.30
C PHE A 48 -2.10 2.96 -3.34
N TYR A 49 -2.20 1.65 -3.31
CA TYR A 49 -1.19 0.78 -2.75
C TYR A 49 -0.58 -0.05 -3.87
N VAL A 50 0.72 0.14 -4.07
CA VAL A 50 1.49 -0.50 -5.13
C VAL A 50 2.48 -1.43 -4.47
N GLN A 51 2.55 -2.68 -4.93
CA GLN A 51 3.45 -3.69 -4.39
C GLN A 51 4.16 -4.39 -5.54
N THR A 52 5.40 -4.80 -5.31
CA THR A 52 6.12 -5.71 -6.19
C THR A 52 6.39 -7.02 -5.48
N GLY A 53 6.25 -8.14 -6.18
CA GLY A 53 6.57 -9.47 -5.64
C GLY A 53 7.28 -10.33 -6.65
N TRP A 54 8.05 -11.29 -6.15
CA TRP A 54 8.85 -12.18 -6.97
C TRP A 54 8.10 -13.48 -7.28
N CYS A 55 8.52 -14.15 -8.35
CA CYS A 55 8.09 -15.50 -8.65
C CYS A 55 9.30 -16.39 -8.95
N ASP A 56 9.58 -17.35 -8.07
CA ASP A 56 10.70 -18.28 -8.21
C ASP A 56 10.63 -19.13 -9.48
N SER A 57 9.43 -19.34 -10.01
CA SER A 57 9.23 -20.08 -11.26
C SER A 57 9.66 -19.30 -12.51
N HIS A 58 9.80 -17.97 -12.41
CA HIS A 58 10.11 -17.09 -13.54
C HIS A 58 11.10 -15.99 -13.13
N LEU A 59 12.39 -16.32 -13.02
CA LEU A 59 13.45 -15.43 -12.52
C LEU A 59 13.68 -14.13 -13.33
N LYS A 60 12.92 -13.89 -14.41
CA LYS A 60 12.97 -12.66 -15.21
C LYS A 60 11.69 -11.83 -15.11
N VAL A 61 10.72 -12.29 -14.34
CA VAL A 61 9.41 -11.67 -14.21
C VAL A 61 9.17 -11.33 -12.75
N GLN A 62 8.89 -10.06 -12.50
CA GLN A 62 8.40 -9.59 -11.21
C GLN A 62 6.93 -9.20 -11.37
N TYR A 63 6.10 -9.49 -10.39
CA TYR A 63 4.72 -9.07 -10.41
C TYR A 63 4.57 -7.70 -9.74
N LEU A 64 3.69 -6.88 -10.30
CA LEU A 64 3.31 -5.56 -9.80
C LEU A 64 1.81 -5.59 -9.51
N SER A 65 1.44 -5.44 -8.23
CA SER A 65 0.05 -5.29 -7.80
C SER A 65 -0.23 -3.81 -7.56
N ILE A 66 -1.34 -3.33 -8.09
CA ILE A 66 -1.82 -1.95 -7.91
C ILE A 66 -3.24 -2.05 -7.39
N THR A 67 -3.46 -1.58 -6.16
CA THR A 67 -4.76 -1.54 -5.52
C THR A 67 -5.16 -0.11 -5.25
N THR A 68 -6.30 0.29 -5.79
CA THR A 68 -6.98 1.54 -5.46
C THR A 68 -7.99 1.26 -4.37
N PHE A 69 -7.91 1.99 -3.27
CA PHE A 69 -8.89 1.87 -2.19
C PHE A 69 -9.22 3.23 -1.58
N GLN A 70 -10.33 3.26 -0.87
CA GLN A 70 -10.81 4.44 -0.16
C GLN A 70 -11.04 4.12 1.31
N ILE A 71 -10.81 5.11 2.17
CA ILE A 71 -11.28 5.08 3.56
C ILE A 71 -12.67 5.74 3.59
N VAL A 72 -13.69 4.97 3.92
CA VAL A 72 -15.10 5.45 3.96
C VAL A 72 -15.72 5.20 5.33
N VAL A 73 -16.87 5.82 5.60
CA VAL A 73 -17.67 5.55 6.80
C VAL A 73 -18.75 4.53 6.44
N GLY A 74 -18.73 3.38 7.12
CA GLY A 74 -19.67 2.29 6.90
C GLY A 74 -21.03 2.47 7.56
N GLU A 75 -21.94 1.54 7.27
CA GLU A 75 -23.24 1.42 7.96
C GLU A 75 -23.00 1.11 9.45
N GLY A 76 -23.07 2.13 10.29
CA GLY A 76 -22.71 2.07 11.72
C GLY A 76 -21.73 3.14 12.18
N GLY A 77 -21.25 4.01 11.28
CA GLY A 77 -20.42 5.16 11.63
C GLY A 77 -18.93 4.86 11.82
N GLY A 78 -18.52 3.59 11.68
CA GLY A 78 -17.11 3.18 11.74
C GLY A 78 -16.39 3.39 10.40
N HIS A 79 -15.09 3.71 10.47
CA HIS A 79 -14.24 3.79 9.28
C HIS A 79 -13.93 2.38 8.73
N MET A 80 -13.97 2.23 7.40
CA MET A 80 -13.66 1.00 6.68
C MET A 80 -12.86 1.27 5.42
N ILE A 81 -12.10 0.27 4.95
CA ILE A 81 -11.45 0.31 3.64
C ILE A 81 -12.41 -0.27 2.60
N LYS A 82 -12.64 0.50 1.54
CA LYS A 82 -13.34 0.05 0.35
C LYS A 82 -12.34 -0.08 -0.79
N THR A 83 -12.05 -1.32 -1.20
CA THR A 83 -11.30 -1.56 -2.43
C THR A 83 -12.13 -1.13 -3.63
N ILE A 84 -11.63 -0.20 -4.45
CA ILE A 84 -12.29 0.23 -5.69
C ILE A 84 -11.87 -0.70 -6.83
N HIS A 85 -10.56 -0.92 -6.93
CA HIS A 85 -9.96 -1.63 -8.03
C HIS A 85 -8.66 -2.28 -7.58
N SER A 86 -8.38 -3.48 -8.07
CA SER A 86 -7.10 -4.13 -7.83
C SER A 86 -6.69 -4.93 -9.07
N THR A 87 -5.45 -4.75 -9.50
CA THR A 87 -4.90 -5.38 -10.69
C THR A 87 -3.48 -5.86 -10.46
N VAL A 88 -3.12 -6.94 -11.14
CA VAL A 88 -1.76 -7.47 -11.17
C VAL A 88 -1.23 -7.46 -12.59
N HIS A 89 0.01 -6.99 -12.74
CA HIS A 89 0.78 -7.02 -13.97
C HIS A 89 2.05 -7.83 -13.79
N SER A 90 2.46 -8.53 -14.83
CA SER A 90 3.80 -9.11 -14.94
C SER A 90 4.75 -8.11 -15.58
N VAL A 91 5.88 -7.84 -14.94
CA VAL A 91 6.93 -6.94 -15.41
C VAL A 91 8.15 -7.78 -15.78
N ASP A 92 8.58 -7.70 -17.06
CA ASP A 92 9.86 -8.25 -17.49
C ASP A 92 11.00 -7.33 -17.02
N ILE A 93 11.83 -7.81 -16.10
CA ILE A 93 12.94 -7.03 -15.53
C ILE A 93 14.17 -6.99 -16.45
N LYS A 94 14.11 -7.64 -17.63
CA LYS A 94 15.13 -7.63 -18.70
C LYS A 94 16.56 -7.93 -18.23
N GLY A 95 16.70 -8.79 -17.23
CA GLY A 95 17.99 -9.17 -16.65
C GLY A 95 18.51 -8.23 -15.56
N SER A 96 17.73 -7.25 -15.13
CA SER A 96 17.96 -6.54 -13.87
C SER A 96 17.74 -7.51 -12.69
N GLU A 97 18.37 -7.23 -11.56
CA GLU A 97 18.18 -8.05 -10.36
C GLU A 97 16.76 -7.87 -9.78
N TRP A 98 16.28 -6.61 -9.71
CA TRP A 98 14.97 -6.25 -9.14
C TRP A 98 14.38 -5.03 -9.87
N PHE A 99 13.05 -4.92 -9.87
CA PHE A 99 12.31 -3.69 -10.17
C PHE A 99 11.74 -3.15 -8.85
N ASP A 100 12.33 -2.04 -8.38
CA ASP A 100 11.99 -1.43 -7.10
C ASP A 100 11.05 -0.23 -7.27
N LEU A 101 10.06 -0.15 -6.38
CA LEU A 101 9.24 1.05 -6.21
C LEU A 101 10.00 2.05 -5.36
N VAL A 102 10.57 3.08 -6.00
CA VAL A 102 11.17 4.21 -5.29
C VAL A 102 10.08 5.25 -5.01
N LEU A 103 10.01 5.72 -3.76
CA LEU A 103 8.99 6.67 -3.29
C LEU A 103 8.89 7.91 -4.20
N CYS A 104 7.79 8.03 -4.92
CA CYS A 104 7.41 9.24 -5.63
C CYS A 104 6.39 9.99 -4.78
N PHE A 105 6.85 10.87 -3.89
CA PHE A 105 5.98 11.92 -3.38
C PHE A 105 5.61 12.80 -4.57
N THR A 106 4.34 12.82 -4.96
CA THR A 106 3.82 13.96 -5.71
C THR A 106 3.74 15.14 -4.71
N PRO A 107 4.40 16.28 -4.98
CA PRO A 107 4.29 17.46 -4.12
C PRO A 107 2.86 17.97 -4.00
#